data_AF-A0A3C2CSS7-F1
#
_entry.id   AF-A0A3C2CSS7-F1
#
_cell.length_a   1.000
_cell.length_b   1.000
_cell.length_c   1.000
_cell.angle_alpha   90.00
_cell.angle_beta   90.00
_cell.angle_gamma   90.00
#
_symmetry.space_group_name_H-M   'P 1'
#
loop_
_entity.id
_entity.type
_entity.pdbx_description
1 polymer ?
#
loop_
_entity_poly.entity_id
_entity_poly.type
_entity_poly.pdbx_seq_one_letter_code
_entity_poly.pdbx_strand_id
1 'polypeptide(L)'
;MSLETASATAPVLPVKKKERSFIKTWKRLIKNKVALVGIIIIAIQVVLAIFAPAFVSHSPVKQNLALAELPPGAEGYWLGTDNFGRDMWSRLVY
;
A
#
# COMPACT_ATOMS: atom_id res chain seq x y z
N MET A 1 -26.90 -29.38 61.94
CA MET A 1 -26.43 -30.12 60.76
C MET A 1 -27.02 -29.40 59.55
N SER A 2 -26.51 -28.22 59.23
CA SER A 2 -25.33 -27.95 58.40
C SER A 2 -25.72 -27.80 56.92
N LEU A 3 -25.80 -26.52 56.54
CA LEU A 3 -25.44 -25.95 55.23
C LEU A 3 -26.49 -26.03 54.11
N GLU A 4 -27.43 -25.09 54.12
CA GLU A 4 -28.01 -24.55 52.88
C GLU A 4 -26.90 -23.82 52.12
N THR A 5 -26.34 -24.48 51.11
CA THR A 5 -25.36 -23.90 50.20
C THR A 5 -26.07 -22.89 49.31
N ALA A 6 -26.02 -21.61 49.68
CA ALA A 6 -26.36 -20.51 48.79
C ALA A 6 -25.43 -20.56 47.56
N SER A 7 -25.94 -21.08 46.46
CA SER A 7 -25.29 -21.07 45.14
C SER A 7 -25.24 -19.63 44.66
N ALA A 8 -24.13 -18.94 44.95
CA ALA A 8 -23.82 -17.62 44.42
C ALA A 8 -23.59 -17.71 42.90
N THR A 9 -24.64 -17.45 42.12
CA THR A 9 -24.56 -17.24 40.67
C THR A 9 -23.83 -15.93 40.41
N ALA A 10 -22.54 -16.01 40.12
CA ALA A 10 -21.73 -14.85 39.76
C ALA A 10 -22.33 -14.15 38.52
N PRO A 11 -22.29 -12.80 38.47
CA PRO A 11 -22.81 -12.06 37.32
C PRO A 11 -21.93 -12.32 36.10
N VAL A 12 -22.49 -12.97 35.09
CA VAL A 12 -21.82 -13.16 33.79
C VAL A 12 -21.75 -11.79 33.12
N LEU A 13 -20.57 -11.18 33.11
CA LEU A 13 -20.36 -9.86 32.51
C LEU A 13 -20.62 -9.93 30.99
N PRO A 14 -21.36 -8.98 30.40
CA PRO A 14 -21.68 -8.99 28.98
C PRO A 14 -20.41 -8.79 28.15
N VAL A 15 -20.03 -9.82 27.40
CA VAL A 15 -18.92 -9.74 26.43
C VAL A 15 -19.34 -8.82 25.28
N LYS A 16 -18.78 -7.60 25.22
CA LYS A 16 -19.01 -6.66 24.12
C LYS A 16 -18.56 -7.28 22.79
N LYS A 17 -19.52 -7.60 21.92
CA LYS A 17 -19.27 -8.09 20.54
C LYS A 17 -18.42 -7.10 19.74
N LYS A 18 -17.16 -7.48 19.49
CA LYS A 18 -16.12 -6.67 18.82
C LYS A 18 -16.26 -6.61 17.28
N GLU A 19 -17.18 -7.39 16.70
CA GLU A 19 -17.30 -7.60 15.24
C GLU A 19 -17.75 -6.37 14.43
N ARG A 20 -18.48 -5.40 15.03
CA ARG A 20 -19.04 -4.27 14.24
C ARG A 20 -18.08 -3.10 14.03
N SER A 21 -16.86 -3.18 14.56
CA SER A 21 -15.93 -2.04 14.54
C SER A 21 -15.37 -1.78 13.13
N PHE A 22 -14.97 -2.82 12.41
CA PHE A 22 -14.24 -2.68 11.14
C PHE A 22 -15.07 -1.99 10.04
N ILE A 23 -16.34 -2.37 9.91
CA ILE A 23 -17.28 -1.79 8.93
C ILE A 23 -17.54 -0.31 9.23
N LYS A 24 -17.63 0.07 10.52
CA LYS A 24 -17.81 1.47 10.93
C LYS A 24 -16.57 2.31 10.61
N THR A 25 -15.39 1.78 10.91
CA THR A 25 -14.12 2.46 10.62
C THR A 25 -13.94 2.65 9.12
N TRP A 26 -14.21 1.62 8.31
CA TRP A 26 -14.13 1.69 6.85
C TRP A 26 -15.10 2.71 6.24
N LYS A 27 -16.36 2.73 6.70
CA LYS A 27 -17.35 3.75 6.27
C LYS A 27 -16.92 5.17 6.65
N ARG A 28 -16.27 5.33 7.80
CA ARG A 28 -15.77 6.64 8.27
C ARG A 28 -14.56 7.10 7.47
N LEU A 29 -13.73 6.16 7.03
CA LEU A 29 -12.57 6.40 6.16
C LEU A 29 -13.01 6.94 4.79
N ILE A 30 -13.96 6.27 4.12
CA ILE A 30 -14.45 6.71 2.80
C ILE A 30 -15.17 8.06 2.85
N LYS A 31 -15.82 8.40 3.97
CA LYS A 31 -16.47 9.71 4.15
C LYS A 31 -15.48 10.87 4.33
N ASN A 32 -14.22 10.60 4.65
CA ASN A 32 -13.22 11.64 4.84
C ASN A 32 -12.53 11.95 3.50
N LYS A 33 -12.68 13.20 3.02
CA LYS A 33 -12.08 13.66 1.75
C LYS A 33 -10.56 13.50 1.71
N VAL A 34 -9.86 13.69 2.84
CA VAL A 34 -8.41 13.52 2.93
C VAL A 34 -8.01 12.05 2.80
N ALA A 35 -8.74 11.16 3.48
CA ALA A 35 -8.50 9.72 3.38
C ALA A 35 -8.83 9.20 1.98
N LEU A 36 -9.85 9.75 1.32
CA LEU A 36 -10.21 9.41 -0.05
C LEU A 36 -9.09 9.78 -1.03
N VAL A 37 -8.49 10.98 -0.89
CA VAL A 37 -7.33 11.39 -1.70
C VAL A 37 -6.16 10.42 -1.50
N GLY A 38 -5.85 10.03 -0.26
CA GLY A 38 -4.82 9.03 0.02
C GLY A 38 -5.09 7.68 -0.65
N ILE A 39 -6.34 7.19 -0.58
CA ILE A 39 -6.76 5.94 -1.24
C ILE A 39 -6.62 6.06 -2.77
N ILE A 40 -6.98 7.20 -3.36
CA ILE A 40 -6.85 7.45 -4.80
C ILE A 40 -5.38 7.41 -5.23
N ILE A 41 -4.47 8.06 -4.49
CA ILE A 41 -3.04 8.05 -4.80
C ILE A 41 -2.49 6.63 -4.75
N ILE A 42 -2.85 5.85 -3.73
CA ILE A 42 -2.44 4.44 -3.60
C ILE A 42 -3.00 3.63 -4.76
N ALA A 43 -4.27 3.81 -5.11
CA ALA A 43 -4.89 3.11 -6.23
C ALA A 43 -4.20 3.43 -7.56
N ILE A 44 -3.85 4.70 -7.80
CA ILE A 44 -3.09 5.11 -8.98
C ILE A 44 -1.73 4.42 -9.01
N GLN A 45 -1.01 4.36 -7.88
CA GLN A 45 0.27 3.65 -7.81
C GLN A 45 0.14 2.15 -8.11
N VAL A 46 -0.88 1.49 -7.56
CA VAL A 46 -1.14 0.07 -7.82
C VAL A 46 -1.46 -0.16 -9.30
N VAL A 47 -2.25 0.72 -9.91
CA VAL A 47 -2.54 0.67 -11.35
C VAL A 47 -1.26 0.87 -12.16
N LEU A 48 -0.44 1.87 -11.82
CA LEU A 48 0.86 2.09 -12.47
C LEU A 48 1.77 0.87 -12.38
N ALA A 49 1.83 0.21 -11.22
CA ALA A 49 2.64 -1.00 -11.02
C ALA A 49 2.10 -2.20 -11.82
N ILE A 50 0.77 -2.39 -11.87
CA ILE A 50 0.15 -3.48 -12.65
C ILE A 50 0.36 -3.28 -14.16
N PHE A 51 0.26 -2.04 -14.63
CA PHE A 51 0.48 -1.70 -16.03
C PHE A 51 1.94 -1.32 -16.34
N ALA A 52 2.86 -1.42 -15.37
CA ALA A 52 4.28 -1.15 -15.54
C ALA A 52 4.89 -1.84 -16.77
N PRO A 53 4.67 -3.14 -17.05
CA PRO A 53 5.23 -3.78 -18.24
C PRO A 53 4.68 -3.22 -19.57
N ALA A 54 3.57 -2.49 -19.57
CA ALA A 54 3.04 -1.79 -20.73
C ALA A 54 3.57 -0.34 -20.87
N PHE A 55 4.01 0.27 -19.77
CA PHE A 55 4.58 1.64 -19.75
C PHE A 55 6.12 1.68 -19.77
N VAL A 56 6.77 0.54 -19.53
CA VAL A 56 8.23 0.43 -19.44
C VAL A 56 8.80 -0.09 -20.76
N SER A 57 9.45 0.80 -21.52
CA SER A 57 10.15 0.48 -22.78
C SER A 57 11.48 -0.25 -22.57
N HIS A 58 12.07 -0.15 -21.37
CA HIS A 58 13.41 -0.66 -21.07
C HIS A 58 13.44 -1.50 -19.79
N SER A 59 14.10 -2.66 -19.83
CA SER A 59 14.19 -3.58 -18.69
C SER A 59 14.82 -2.88 -17.46
N PRO A 60 14.13 -2.77 -16.31
CA PRO A 60 14.61 -2.05 -15.12
C PRO A 60 15.86 -2.67 -14.48
N VAL A 61 16.20 -3.90 -14.88
CA VAL A 61 17.32 -4.69 -14.35
C VAL A 61 18.51 -4.76 -15.33
N LYS A 62 18.34 -4.33 -16.59
CA LYS A 62 19.45 -4.39 -17.56
C LYS A 62 20.43 -3.26 -17.25
N GLN A 63 21.66 -3.62 -16.89
CA GLN A 63 22.77 -2.69 -16.69
C GLN A 63 23.44 -2.41 -18.03
N ASN A 64 23.60 -1.14 -18.38
CA ASN A 64 24.35 -0.72 -19.56
C ASN A 64 25.30 0.43 -19.20
N LEU A 65 26.53 0.09 -18.84
CA LEU A 65 27.55 1.07 -18.44
C LEU A 65 27.87 2.11 -19.53
N ALA A 66 27.62 1.82 -20.80
CA ALA A 66 27.77 2.79 -21.89
C ALA A 66 26.73 3.93 -21.82
N LEU A 67 25.65 3.72 -21.07
CA LEU A 67 24.58 4.67 -20.83
C LEU A 67 24.52 5.07 -19.34
N ALA A 68 25.62 4.96 -18.59
CA ALA A 68 25.67 5.41 -17.20
C ALA A 68 25.70 6.95 -17.10
N GLU A 69 25.11 7.48 -16.03
CA GLU A 69 25.10 8.93 -15.74
C GLU A 69 24.47 9.78 -16.87
N LEU A 70 23.45 9.25 -17.56
CA LEU A 70 22.72 10.04 -18.55
C LEU A 70 21.91 11.13 -17.84
N PRO A 71 21.92 12.37 -18.36
CA PRO A 71 21.12 13.44 -17.79
C PRO A 71 19.62 13.14 -17.94
N PRO A 72 18.78 13.73 -17.08
CA PRO A 72 17.33 13.65 -17.23
C PRO A 72 16.89 14.20 -18.58
N GLY A 73 16.04 13.45 -19.30
CA GLY A 73 15.57 13.81 -20.64
C GLY A 73 16.41 13.26 -21.81
N ALA A 74 17.37 12.36 -21.56
CA ALA A 74 18.05 11.62 -22.63
C ALA A 74 17.05 10.73 -23.42
N GLU A 75 17.32 10.45 -24.70
CA GLU A 75 16.41 9.69 -25.58
C GLU A 75 16.04 8.33 -24.95
N GLY A 76 14.77 8.15 -24.59
CA GLY A 76 14.26 6.95 -23.94
C GLY A 76 14.42 6.89 -22.41
N TYR A 77 15.07 7.87 -21.78
CA TYR A 77 15.35 7.95 -20.34
C TYR A 77 14.80 9.24 -19.71
N TRP A 78 13.52 9.22 -19.31
CA TRP A 78 12.83 10.42 -18.81
C TRP A 78 13.49 11.01 -17.56
N LEU A 79 13.98 10.16 -16.66
CA LEU A 79 14.70 10.58 -15.45
C LEU A 79 16.21 10.34 -15.53
N GLY A 80 16.73 9.99 -16.71
CA GLY A 80 18.13 9.60 -16.87
C GLY A 80 18.43 8.21 -16.30
N THR A 81 19.72 7.94 -16.15
CA THR A 81 20.22 6.64 -15.68
C THR A 81 21.11 6.79 -14.45
N ASP A 82 21.23 5.72 -13.66
CA ASP A 82 22.15 5.70 -12.53
C ASP A 82 23.61 5.37 -12.94
N ASN A 83 24.50 5.30 -11.94
CA ASN A 83 25.91 4.89 -12.07
C ASN A 83 26.13 3.53 -12.77
N PHE A 84 25.10 2.71 -12.90
CA PHE A 84 25.14 1.41 -13.58
C PHE A 84 24.41 1.41 -14.92
N GLY A 85 23.98 2.59 -15.39
CA GLY A 85 23.23 2.77 -16.63
C GLY A 85 21.83 2.20 -16.60
N ARG A 86 21.24 2.06 -15.40
CA ARG A 86 19.85 1.60 -15.25
C ARG A 86 18.91 2.79 -15.34
N ASP A 87 17.81 2.63 -16.06
CA ASP A 87 16.77 3.66 -16.19
C ASP A 87 16.10 3.95 -14.84
N MET A 88 16.22 5.19 -14.36
CA MET A 88 15.59 5.62 -13.11
C MET A 88 14.06 5.69 -13.22
N TRP A 89 13.51 5.99 -14.40
CA TRP A 89 12.07 6.03 -14.61
C TRP A 89 11.46 4.64 -14.47
N SER A 90 12.01 3.67 -15.18
CA SER A 90 11.57 2.27 -15.11
C SER A 90 11.67 1.69 -13.69
N ARG A 91 12.63 2.13 -12.86
CA ARG A 91 12.77 1.71 -11.45
C ARG A 91 11.79 2.38 -10.49
N LEU A 92 11.19 3.52 -10.87
CA LEU A 92 10.12 4.15 -10.09
C LEU A 92 8.75 3.58 -10.44
N VAL A 93 8.56 3.17 -11.70
CA VAL A 93 7.29 2.63 -12.18
C VAL A 93 7.13 1.15 -11.84
N TYR A 94 8.22 0.39 -11.80
CA TYR A 94 8.26 -1.01 -11.37
C TYR A 94 8.40 -1.13 -9.85
#